data_AF-A0A7L3G1L4-F1
#
_entry.id   AF-A0A7L3G1L4-F1
#
_cell.length_a   1.000
_cell.length_b   1.000
_cell.length_c   1.000
_cell.angle_alpha   90.00
_cell.angle_beta   90.00
_cell.angle_gamma   90.00
#
_symmetry.space_group_name_H-M   'P 1'
#
loop_
_entity.id
_entity.type
_entity.pdbx_description
1 polymer ?
#
loop_
_entity_poly.entity_id
_entity_poly.type
_entity_poly.pdbx_seq_one_letter_code
_entity_poly.pdbx_strand_id
1 'polypeptide(L)' 'FARSIGIDPEKEPELLWLAREGILAPLPPNWKPCQDDTGEIYFFNFANGQSIWDHPCDSHYRELVIQERQKLLAHGSL' A
#
# COMPACT_ATOMS: atom_id res chain seq x y z
N PHE A 1 -1.36 6.66 -0.51
CA PHE A 1 -0.70 5.37 -0.76
C PHE A 1 0.80 5.39 -0.46
N ALA A 2 1.66 6.18 -1.13
CA ALA A 2 3.12 6.16 -0.85
C ALA A 2 3.47 6.25 0.65
N ARG A 3 2.91 7.24 1.36
CA ARG A 3 3.08 7.39 2.81
C ARG A 3 2.43 6.25 3.62
N SER A 4 1.34 5.64 3.16
CA SER A 4 0.69 4.53 3.87
C SER A 4 1.54 3.26 3.87
N ILE A 5 2.40 3.10 2.87
CA ILE A 5 3.38 2.01 2.78
C ILE A 5 4.79 2.39 3.26
N GLY A 6 4.95 3.57 3.86
CA GLY A 6 6.21 3.99 4.49
C GLY A 6 7.27 4.55 3.54
N ILE A 7 6.86 5.11 2.40
CA ILE A 7 7.74 5.85 1.48
C ILE A 7 7.62 7.35 1.76
N ASP A 8 8.75 8.02 1.95
CA ASP A 8 8.83 9.48 1.89
C ASP A 8 9.00 9.91 0.41
N PRO A 9 7.96 10.45 -0.25
CA PRO A 9 8.00 10.74 -1.69
C PRO A 9 9.03 11.82 -2.07
N GLU A 10 9.46 12.64 -1.12
CA GLU A 10 10.46 13.70 -1.36
C GLU A 10 11.89 13.19 -1.20
N LYS A 11 12.11 12.19 -0.32
CA LYS A 11 13.44 11.65 -0.01
C LYS A 11 13.75 10.35 -0.72
N GLU A 12 12.72 9.62 -1.13
CA GLU A 12 12.83 8.27 -1.70
C GLU A 12 12.07 8.17 -3.04
N PRO A 13 12.32 9.07 -4.02
CA PRO A 13 11.62 9.05 -5.30
C PRO A 13 11.80 7.72 -6.05
N GLU A 14 12.91 7.02 -5.85
CA GLU A 14 13.23 5.71 -6.41
C GLU A 14 12.35 4.58 -5.87
N LEU A 15 11.63 4.78 -4.76
CA LEU A 15 10.66 3.81 -4.23
C LEU A 15 9.23 4.06 -4.73
N LEU A 16 8.96 5.20 -5.39
CA LEU A 16 7.60 5.58 -5.78
C LEU A 16 6.91 4.60 -6.75
N TRP A 17 7.67 3.78 -7.47
CA TRP A 17 7.10 2.74 -8.32
C TRP A 17 6.29 1.72 -7.50
N LEU A 18 6.72 1.39 -6.28
CA LEU A 18 5.96 0.50 -5.38
C LEU A 18 4.61 1.11 -5.01
N ALA A 19 4.58 2.41 -4.77
CA ALA A 19 3.32 3.11 -4.49
C ALA A 19 2.40 3.11 -5.71
N ARG A 20 2.95 3.32 -6.91
CA ARG A 20 2.18 3.27 -8.16
C ARG A 20 1.61 1.88 -8.41
N GLU A 21 2.42 0.84 -8.23
CA GLU A 21 1.97 -0.54 -8.37
C GLU A 21 0.87 -0.88 -7.37
N GLY A 22 1.01 -0.49 -6.09
CA GLY A 22 -0.01 -0.82 -5.09
C GLY A 22 -1.34 -0.11 -5.27
N ILE A 23 -1.36 1.08 -5.88
CA ILE A 23 -2.61 1.75 -6.30
C ILE A 23 -3.29 1.00 -7.45
N LEU A 24 -2.50 0.43 -8.36
CA LEU A 24 -3.02 -0.28 -9.55
C LEU A 24 -3.30 -1.76 -9.28
N ALA A 25 -2.78 -2.29 -8.17
CA ALA A 25 -2.94 -3.69 -7.80
C ALA A 25 -4.42 -4.00 -7.56
N PRO A 26 -4.92 -5.14 -8.09
CA PRO A 26 -6.25 -5.60 -7.74
C PRO A 26 -6.31 -5.90 -6.23
N LEU A 27 -7.46 -5.61 -5.62
CA LEU A 27 -7.70 -5.99 -4.24
C LEU A 27 -7.63 -7.52 -4.09
N PRO A 28 -7.22 -8.04 -2.91
CA PRO A 28 -7.24 -9.47 -2.67
C PRO A 28 -8.68 -10.02 -2.77
N PRO A 29 -8.85 -11.33 -2.99
CA PRO A 29 -10.17 -11.93 -3.12
C PRO A 29 -11.11 -11.55 -1.98
N ASN A 30 -12.36 -11.30 -2.32
CA ASN A 30 -13.45 -10.92 -1.40
C ASN A 30 -13.36 -9.51 -0.79
N TRP A 31 -12.29 -8.75 -1.03
CA TRP A 31 -12.22 -7.34 -0.63
C TRP A 31 -12.85 -6.43 -1.68
N LYS A 32 -13.61 -5.42 -1.24
CA LYS A 32 -14.10 -4.34 -2.10
C LYS A 32 -14.02 -2.98 -1.38
N PRO A 33 -13.87 -1.88 -2.12
CA PRO A 33 -14.05 -0.55 -1.55
C PRO A 33 -15.55 -0.33 -1.30
N CYS A 34 -15.86 0.16 -0.11
CA CYS A 34 -17.18 0.60 0.31
C CYS A 34 -17.06 2.06 0.76
N GLN A 35 -18.17 2.79 0.66
CA GLN A 35 -18.27 4.16 1.15
C GLN A 35 -19.20 4.17 2.34
N ASP A 36 -18.83 4.88 3.41
CA ASP A 36 -19.71 5.09 4.55
C ASP A 36 -20.64 6.30 4.35
N ASP A 37 -21.50 6.57 5.34
CA ASP A 37 -22.47 7.67 5.28
C ASP A 37 -21.82 9.07 5.26
N THR A 38 -20.53 9.18 5.63
CA THR A 38 -19.76 10.43 5.60
C THR A 38 -19.06 10.66 4.26
N GLY A 39 -19.06 9.64 3.39
CA GLY A 39 -18.37 9.64 2.12
C GLY A 39 -16.94 9.10 2.18
N GLU A 40 -16.49 8.60 3.34
CA GLU A 40 -15.17 8.02 3.51
C GLU A 40 -15.12 6.60 2.94
N ILE A 41 -14.00 6.26 2.29
CA ILE A 41 -13.79 4.94 1.70
C ILE A 41 -13.13 4.02 2.72
N TYR A 42 -13.72 2.85 2.91
CA TYR A 42 -13.15 1.74 3.67
C TYR A 42 -13.16 0.47 2.81
N PHE A 43 -12.38 -0.53 3.19
CA PHE A 43 -12.34 -1.83 2.51
C PHE A 43 -13.07 -2.88 3.34
N PHE A 44 -13.99 -3.60 2.71
CA PHE A 44 -14.76 -4.66 3.36
C PHE A 44 -14.49 -6.01 2.72
N ASN A 45 -14.25 -7.02 3.55
CA ASN A 45 -14.07 -8.40 3.14
C ASN A 45 -15.40 -9.17 3.27
N PHE A 46 -15.99 -9.52 2.13
CA PHE A 46 -17.29 -10.19 2.03
C PHE A 46 -17.28 -11.66 2.46
N ALA A 47 -16.11 -12.28 2.63
CA ALA A 47 -16.01 -13.67 3.08
C ALA A 47 -16.06 -13.81 4.60
N ASN A 48 -15.49 -12.85 5.35
CA ASN A 48 -15.35 -12.93 6.81
C ASN A 48 -15.96 -11.75 7.57
N GLY A 49 -16.47 -10.73 6.88
CA GLY A 49 -17.08 -9.55 7.48
C GLY A 49 -16.09 -8.52 8.04
N GLN A 50 -14.80 -8.64 7.74
CA GLN A 50 -13.78 -7.70 8.22
C GLN A 50 -13.84 -6.38 7.46
N SER A 51 -13.75 -5.25 8.18
CA SER A 51 -13.54 -3.92 7.61
C SER A 51 -12.18 -3.36 8.03
N ILE A 52 -11.52 -2.65 7.12
CA ILE A 52 -10.28 -1.92 7.38
C ILE A 52 -10.33 -0.57 6.66
N TRP A 53 -9.64 0.43 7.22
CA TRP A 53 -9.50 1.74 6.60
C TRP A 53 -8.28 1.81 5.65
N ASP A 54 -7.21 1.09 6.01
CA ASP A 54 -6.03 0.96 5.15
C ASP A 54 -6.32 0.05 3.95
N HIS A 55 -5.57 0.22 2.86
CA HIS A 55 -5.71 -0.65 1.71
C HIS A 55 -5.25 -2.08 2.07
N PRO A 56 -5.96 -3.15 1.68
CA PRO A 56 -5.63 -4.52 2.09
C PRO A 56 -4.28 -5.00 1.57
N CYS A 57 -3.73 -4.36 0.54
CA CYS A 57 -2.37 -4.63 0.05
C CYS A 57 -1.27 -3.85 0.79
N ASP A 58 -1.59 -2.91 1.70
CA ASP A 58 -0.60 -2.03 2.33
C ASP A 58 0.51 -2.82 3.03
N SER A 59 0.17 -3.88 3.77
CA SER A 59 1.17 -4.72 4.46
C SER A 59 2.17 -5.35 3.49
N HIS A 60 1.70 -5.86 2.35
CA HIS A 60 2.56 -6.43 1.33
C HIS A 60 3.52 -5.39 0.76
N TYR A 61 3.02 -4.20 0.44
CA TYR A 61 3.85 -3.13 -0.11
C TYR A 61 4.80 -2.51 0.91
N ARG A 62 4.44 -2.47 2.21
CA ARG A 62 5.37 -2.08 3.29
C ARG A 62 6.57 -3.02 3.37
N GLU A 63 6.35 -4.33 3.24
CA GLU A 63 7.44 -5.31 3.21
C GLU A 63 8.34 -5.12 1.98
N LEU A 64 7.76 -4.90 0.80
CA LEU A 64 8.53 -4.60 -0.42
C LEU A 64 9.35 -3.32 -0.29
N VAL A 65 8.79 -2.27 0.31
CA VAL A 65 9.51 -1.01 0.59
C VAL A 65 10.74 -1.27 1.47
N ILE A 66 10.58 -2.06 2.54
CA ILE A 66 11.71 -2.42 3.43
C ILE A 66 12.78 -3.17 2.64
N GLN A 67 12.39 -4.18 1.85
CA GLN A 67 13.33 -4.97 1.06
C GLN A 67 14.08 -4.14 0.02
N GLU A 68 13.37 -3.28 -0.71
CA GLU A 68 13.96 -2.50 -1.79
C GLU A 68 14.87 -1.40 -1.25
N ARG A 69 14.48 -0.75 -0.16
CA ARG A 69 15.35 0.21 0.56
C ARG A 69 16.66 -0.44 0.99
N GLN A 70 16.62 -1.65 1.56
CA GLN A 70 17.82 -2.38 1.96
C GLN A 70 18.72 -2.71 0.76
N LYS A 71 18.14 -3.10 -0.38
CA LYS A 71 18.92 -3.33 -1.61
C LYS A 71 19.58 -2.04 -2.09
N LEU A 72 18.86 -0.93 -2.17
CA LEU A 72 19.41 0.33 -2.67
C LEU A 72 20.55 0.85 -1.78
N LEU A 73 20.43 0.71 -0.46
CA LEU A 73 21.52 1.00 0.49
C LEU A 73 22.74 0.09 0.24
N ALA A 74 22.54 -1.20 -0.01
CA ALA A 74 23.63 -2.12 -0.31
C ALA A 74 24.34 -1.82 -1.65
N HIS A 75 23.65 -1.18 -2.60
CA HIS A 75 24.18 -0.81 -3.91
C HIS A 75 24.59 0.68 -3.99
N GLY A 76 24.57 1.43 -2.87
CA GLY A 76 24.95 2.85 -2.82
C GLY A 76 24.08 3.77 -3.67
N SER A 77 22.83 3.38 -3.91
CA SER A 77 21.87 4.09 -4.77
C SER A 77 20.86 4.94 -3.98
N LEU A 78 21.02 5.01 -2.65
CA LEU A 78 20.18 5.73 -1.69
C LEU A 78 21.07 6.52 -0.73
#